data_AF-A0A3C0G331-F1
#
_entry.id   AF-A0A3C0G331-F1
#
_cell.length_a   1.000
_cell.length_b   1.000
_cell.length_c   1.000
_cell.angle_alpha   90.00
_cell.angle_beta   90.00
_cell.angle_gamma   90.00
#
_symmetry.space_group_name_H-M   'P 1'
#
loop_
_entity.id
_entity.type
_entity.pdbx_description
1 polymer ?
#
loop_
_entity_poly.entity_id
_entity_poly.type
_entity_poly.pdbx_seq_one_letter_code
_entity_poly.pdbx_strand_id
1 'polypeptide(L)'
;MSLFKTKNSTRASLLYYQRKYYYQFMRELGANHILDFHYGEKYLFGRVDTYYTPMIFIEQNSLKPIENSADPSTPVSAINFVTDAFHDMSQEFKIASMEGKIKSNDSFLSNLKAYKAYENVDIHYQNILNDFSNALIKKIKSENKTFLNFNEFADYLVVQMQSTDAIKRYPFTKTAFVKSRLCPMNISGFVIEIANLSFQNDAEKVKKFVRSPNFPYYVQMCNNHGFMIDLNSPWRLIADFNVPEMRLRARRYIGPTYSASQLLQQYFDLAGTRYYENFKNDLLKIYTAVRKQGVVTAKNCDSGLIKDFIIPETYTIAKLNNDYPEEFFLKLYFNIRFEEEETAFSKNQRDNLVRELMSLYYASSLIPTLVVFERFVNKTFDYSGSMTYIINARNGVPETRLGGEY
;
A
#
# COMPACT_ATOMS: atom_id res chain seq x y z
N MET A 1 10.98 12.44 -3.81
CA MET A 1 11.77 12.95 -2.67
C MET A 1 12.49 11.80 -1.99
N SER A 2 13.82 11.87 -1.89
CA SER A 2 14.65 10.76 -1.42
C SER A 2 14.64 10.66 0.10
N LEU A 3 14.14 9.56 0.66
CA LEU A 3 14.16 9.28 2.11
C LEU A 3 15.53 8.70 2.56
N PHE A 4 16.64 9.23 2.05
CA PHE A 4 17.99 8.87 2.51
C PHE A 4 18.46 9.84 3.58
N LYS A 5 17.87 9.80 4.78
CA LYS A 5 18.36 10.56 5.93
C LYS A 5 19.38 9.76 6.74
N THR A 6 20.65 10.09 6.49
CA THR A 6 21.74 10.26 7.47
C THR A 6 21.81 9.30 8.67
N LYS A 7 22.34 8.11 8.45
CA LYS A 7 23.13 7.39 9.47
C LYS A 7 24.47 6.86 8.97
N ASN A 8 24.92 7.27 7.79
CA ASN A 8 26.24 6.92 7.30
C ASN A 8 27.22 8.04 7.65
N SER A 9 28.21 7.73 8.50
CA SER A 9 29.39 8.57 8.81
C SER A 9 30.33 8.78 7.59
N THR A 10 29.82 8.62 6.38
CA THR A 10 30.55 8.56 5.12
C THR A 10 30.34 9.87 4.36
N ARG A 11 31.42 10.43 3.79
CA ARG A 11 31.34 11.65 2.96
C ARG A 11 30.36 11.46 1.81
N ALA A 12 29.54 12.49 1.54
CA ALA A 12 28.51 12.47 0.50
C ALA A 12 29.05 12.10 -0.90
N SER A 13 30.27 12.54 -1.24
CA SER A 13 30.94 12.20 -2.49
C SER A 13 31.27 10.71 -2.60
N LEU A 14 31.76 10.09 -1.52
CA LEU A 14 32.06 8.66 -1.51
C LEU A 14 30.77 7.83 -1.62
N LEU A 15 29.70 8.25 -0.96
CA LEU A 15 28.37 7.62 -1.10
C LEU A 15 27.86 7.71 -2.54
N TYR A 16 28.05 8.85 -3.22
CA TYR A 16 27.69 9.00 -4.63
C TYR A 16 28.41 7.99 -5.54
N TYR A 17 29.74 7.87 -5.40
CA TYR A 17 30.51 6.91 -6.20
C TYR A 17 30.18 5.45 -5.87
N GLN A 18 30.00 5.11 -4.59
CA GLN A 18 29.56 3.78 -4.17
C GLN A 18 28.20 3.42 -4.78
N ARG A 19 27.26 4.37 -4.82
CA ARG A 19 25.96 4.19 -5.46
C ARG A 19 26.08 4.03 -6.97
N LYS A 20 26.89 4.85 -7.64
CA LYS A 20 27.11 4.73 -9.09
C LYS A 20 27.68 3.35 -9.45
N TYR A 21 28.72 2.91 -8.72
CA TYR A 21 29.31 1.59 -8.89
C TYR A 21 28.28 0.47 -8.63
N TYR A 22 27.51 0.58 -7.54
CA TYR A 22 26.45 -0.36 -7.22
C TYR A 22 25.42 -0.49 -8.35
N TYR A 23 24.85 0.62 -8.80
CA TYR A 23 23.85 0.62 -9.86
C TYR A 23 24.40 0.07 -11.18
N GLN A 24 25.65 0.39 -11.52
CA GLN A 24 26.30 -0.15 -12.70
C GLN A 24 26.48 -1.67 -12.60
N PHE A 25 27.06 -2.16 -11.50
CA PHE A 25 27.27 -3.58 -11.27
C PHE A 25 25.97 -4.40 -11.28
N MET A 26 24.93 -3.89 -10.61
CA MET A 26 23.60 -4.53 -10.59
C MET A 26 22.98 -4.59 -11.99
N ARG A 27 23.16 -3.56 -12.82
CA ARG A 27 22.67 -3.56 -14.21
C ARG A 27 23.41 -4.58 -15.06
N GLU A 28 24.73 -4.68 -14.93
CA GLU A 28 25.56 -5.60 -15.71
C GLU A 28 25.24 -7.08 -15.39
N LEU A 29 24.95 -7.42 -14.13
CA LEU A 29 24.71 -8.80 -13.71
C LEU A 29 23.32 -9.38 -14.06
N GLY A 30 22.31 -8.54 -14.27
CA GLY A 30 20.94 -9.03 -14.30
C GLY A 30 19.93 -8.01 -14.80
N ALA A 31 20.29 -7.25 -15.84
CA ALA A 31 19.55 -6.09 -16.37
C ALA A 31 18.02 -6.24 -16.46
N ASN A 32 17.50 -7.47 -16.62
CA ASN A 32 16.06 -7.73 -16.78
C ASN A 32 15.32 -8.09 -15.48
N HIS A 33 15.98 -8.62 -14.46
CA HIS A 33 15.33 -9.16 -13.25
C HIS A 33 15.73 -8.45 -11.95
N ILE A 34 16.74 -7.58 -11.99
CA ILE A 34 17.02 -6.64 -10.91
C ILE A 34 16.28 -5.34 -11.24
N LEU A 35 15.21 -5.04 -10.49
CA LEU A 35 14.34 -3.92 -10.78
C LEU A 35 14.34 -2.88 -9.65
N ASP A 36 14.27 -1.61 -10.04
CA ASP A 36 13.99 -0.53 -9.11
C ASP A 36 12.49 -0.49 -8.78
N PHE A 37 12.10 -1.14 -7.68
CA PHE A 37 10.72 -1.10 -7.19
C PHE A 37 10.35 0.23 -6.52
N HIS A 38 11.26 1.19 -6.43
CA HIS A 38 10.96 2.54 -5.95
C HIS A 38 10.67 3.52 -7.11
N TYR A 39 10.76 3.03 -8.34
CA TYR A 39 10.60 3.81 -9.56
C TYR A 39 9.24 3.57 -10.20
N GLY A 40 8.51 4.64 -10.52
CA GLY A 40 7.22 4.54 -11.21
C GLY A 40 6.20 3.77 -10.37
N GLU A 41 5.37 3.01 -11.05
CA GLU A 41 4.29 2.17 -10.49
C GLU A 41 4.81 0.81 -9.99
N LYS A 42 6.11 0.50 -10.16
CA LYS A 42 6.66 -0.80 -9.74
C LYS A 42 6.48 -1.05 -8.25
N TYR A 43 6.47 0.00 -7.43
CA TYR A 43 6.21 -0.14 -5.99
C TYR A 43 4.81 -0.69 -5.68
N LEU A 44 3.85 -0.58 -6.62
CA LEU A 44 2.49 -1.13 -6.51
C LEU A 44 2.39 -2.61 -6.88
N PHE A 45 3.49 -3.24 -7.33
CA PHE A 45 3.48 -4.64 -7.72
C PHE A 45 2.93 -5.52 -6.59
N GLY A 46 1.93 -6.35 -6.91
CA GLY A 46 1.25 -7.21 -5.94
C GLY A 46 0.26 -6.49 -5.00
N ARG A 47 0.05 -5.19 -5.15
CA ARG A 47 -0.90 -4.39 -4.34
C ARG A 47 -2.04 -3.78 -5.14
N VAL A 48 -1.99 -3.88 -6.47
CA VAL A 48 -3.03 -3.41 -7.37
C VAL A 48 -3.31 -4.44 -8.47
N ASP A 49 -4.53 -4.41 -9.01
CA ASP A 49 -4.92 -5.20 -10.17
C ASP A 49 -4.40 -4.60 -11.49
N THR A 50 -4.79 -5.20 -12.62
CA THR A 50 -4.43 -4.74 -13.97
C THR A 50 -5.05 -3.39 -14.35
N TYR A 51 -6.00 -2.88 -13.57
CA TYR A 51 -6.59 -1.55 -13.68
C TYR A 51 -6.03 -0.57 -12.63
N TYR A 52 -4.96 -0.96 -11.91
CA TYR A 52 -4.38 -0.21 -10.81
C TYR A 52 -5.30 -0.02 -9.60
N THR A 53 -6.37 -0.82 -9.50
CA THR A 53 -7.28 -0.82 -8.37
C THR A 53 -6.62 -1.54 -7.19
N PRO A 54 -6.54 -0.94 -5.99
CA PRO A 54 -5.92 -1.56 -4.84
C PRO A 54 -6.58 -2.90 -4.47
N MET A 55 -5.75 -3.91 -4.22
CA MET A 55 -6.18 -5.25 -3.88
C MET A 55 -5.52 -5.73 -2.58
N ILE A 56 -6.24 -6.56 -1.84
CA ILE A 56 -5.77 -7.16 -0.59
C ILE A 56 -5.80 -8.68 -0.71
N PHE A 57 -4.79 -9.30 -0.13
CA PHE A 57 -4.62 -10.74 -0.18
C PHE A 57 -5.67 -11.46 0.67
N ILE A 58 -6.19 -12.57 0.16
CA ILE A 58 -7.15 -13.44 0.84
C ILE A 58 -6.37 -14.58 1.50
N GLU A 59 -6.15 -14.48 2.81
CA GLU A 59 -5.32 -15.42 3.56
C GLU A 59 -5.83 -16.87 3.53
N GLN A 60 -7.15 -17.05 3.38
CA GLN A 60 -7.79 -18.36 3.50
C GLN A 60 -7.26 -19.34 2.44
N ASN A 61 -6.61 -20.41 2.94
CA ASN A 61 -6.09 -21.58 2.20
C ASN A 61 -4.99 -21.30 1.17
N SER A 62 -4.46 -20.08 1.12
CA SER A 62 -3.48 -19.67 0.10
C SER A 62 -2.07 -19.46 0.65
N LEU A 63 -1.93 -19.23 1.97
CA LEU A 63 -0.64 -19.13 2.62
C LEU A 63 -0.07 -20.51 2.93
N LYS A 64 1.19 -20.70 2.55
CA LYS A 64 1.99 -21.86 2.91
C LYS A 64 3.21 -21.40 3.72
N PRO A 65 3.48 -22.00 4.89
CA PRO A 65 4.67 -21.69 5.67
C PRO A 65 5.95 -22.06 4.92
N ILE A 66 6.96 -21.21 5.05
CA ILE A 66 8.27 -21.41 4.43
C ILE A 66 9.12 -22.26 5.38
N GLU A 67 9.44 -23.48 4.96
CA GLU A 67 10.20 -24.44 5.77
C GLU A 67 11.59 -23.92 6.15
N ASN A 68 12.31 -23.29 5.22
CA ASN A 68 13.63 -22.70 5.49
C ASN A 68 13.51 -21.27 6.04
N SER A 69 12.68 -21.08 7.07
CA SER A 69 12.56 -19.80 7.78
C SER A 69 13.77 -19.55 8.69
N ALA A 70 14.10 -18.27 8.90
CA ALA A 70 15.18 -17.85 9.79
C ALA A 70 14.89 -18.22 11.25
N ASP A 71 13.63 -18.14 11.66
CA ASP A 71 13.09 -18.69 12.91
C ASP A 71 12.19 -19.90 12.60
N PRO A 72 12.66 -21.13 12.83
CA PRO A 72 11.86 -22.34 12.62
C PRO A 72 10.67 -22.48 13.57
N SER A 73 10.69 -21.80 14.73
CA SER A 73 9.58 -21.85 15.70
C SER A 73 8.39 -20.99 15.28
N THR A 74 8.65 -19.96 14.46
CA THR A 74 7.64 -19.06 13.92
C THR A 74 7.86 -18.85 12.42
N PRO A 75 7.61 -19.90 11.60
CA PRO A 75 7.91 -19.83 10.17
C PRO A 75 7.08 -18.74 9.49
N VAL A 76 7.76 -17.90 8.72
CA VAL A 76 7.09 -16.91 7.88
C VAL A 76 6.36 -17.62 6.73
N SER A 77 5.29 -17.02 6.21
CA SER A 77 4.47 -17.63 5.15
C SER A 77 4.38 -16.73 3.93
N ALA A 78 4.23 -17.34 2.76
CA ALA A 78 3.96 -16.65 1.50
C ALA A 78 2.89 -17.42 0.72
N ILE A 79 2.50 -16.91 -0.45
CA ILE A 79 1.57 -17.63 -1.33
C ILE A 79 2.16 -18.99 -1.70
N ASN A 80 1.32 -20.03 -1.71
CA ASN A 80 1.71 -21.42 -1.91
C ASN A 80 2.76 -21.66 -3.03
N PHE A 81 2.55 -21.17 -4.25
CA PHE A 81 3.49 -21.35 -5.36
C PHE A 81 4.78 -20.53 -5.23
N VAL A 82 4.73 -19.43 -4.47
CA VAL A 82 5.91 -18.62 -4.13
C VAL A 82 6.77 -19.34 -3.10
N THR A 83 6.13 -19.95 -2.10
CA THR A 83 6.79 -20.83 -1.12
C THR A 83 7.44 -22.03 -1.79
N ASP A 84 6.76 -22.67 -2.75
CA ASP A 84 7.35 -23.77 -3.55
C ASP A 84 8.58 -23.31 -4.35
N ALA A 85 8.49 -22.16 -5.02
CA ALA A 85 9.60 -21.59 -5.77
C ALA A 85 10.83 -21.32 -4.88
N PHE A 86 10.58 -20.76 -3.70
CA PHE A 86 11.63 -20.48 -2.73
C PHE A 86 12.22 -21.75 -2.13
N HIS A 87 11.39 -22.76 -1.85
CA HIS A 87 11.86 -24.06 -1.36
C HIS A 87 12.86 -24.67 -2.35
N ASP A 88 12.47 -24.82 -3.63
CA ASP A 88 13.34 -25.37 -4.67
C ASP A 88 14.68 -24.61 -4.75
N MET A 89 14.59 -23.27 -4.82
CA MET A 89 15.77 -22.41 -4.89
C MET A 89 16.67 -22.60 -3.67
N SER A 90 16.10 -22.69 -2.46
CA SER A 90 16.86 -22.91 -1.23
C SER A 90 17.58 -24.27 -1.21
N GLN A 91 16.99 -25.31 -1.83
CA GLN A 91 17.64 -26.63 -1.97
C GLN A 91 18.81 -26.57 -2.95
N GLU A 92 18.67 -25.86 -4.07
CA GLU A 92 19.78 -25.68 -5.02
C GLU A 92 20.96 -24.94 -4.40
N PHE A 93 20.73 -23.98 -3.51
CA PHE A 93 21.79 -23.34 -2.73
C PHE A 93 22.51 -24.31 -1.80
N LYS A 94 21.77 -25.18 -1.11
CA LYS A 94 22.37 -26.22 -0.24
C LYS A 94 23.25 -27.15 -1.07
N ILE A 95 22.77 -27.61 -2.22
CA ILE A 95 23.51 -28.48 -3.14
C ILE A 95 24.78 -27.78 -3.64
N ALA A 96 24.65 -26.55 -4.16
CA ALA A 96 25.78 -25.79 -4.65
C ALA A 96 26.83 -25.51 -3.57
N SER A 97 26.41 -25.29 -2.32
CA SER A 97 27.33 -25.14 -1.19
C SER A 97 28.05 -26.45 -0.84
N MET A 98 27.38 -27.61 -0.93
CA MET A 98 27.99 -28.92 -0.69
C MET A 98 28.99 -29.31 -1.78
N GLU A 99 28.70 -28.94 -3.03
CA GLU A 99 29.57 -29.18 -4.19
C GLU A 99 30.73 -28.17 -4.30
N GLY A 100 30.78 -27.16 -3.43
CA GLY A 100 31.80 -26.12 -3.47
C GLY A 100 31.66 -25.12 -4.64
N LYS A 101 30.50 -25.09 -5.32
CA LYS A 101 30.19 -24.12 -6.38
C LYS A 101 30.03 -22.69 -5.84
N ILE A 102 29.63 -22.57 -4.58
CA ILE A 102 29.50 -21.30 -3.85
C ILE A 102 30.25 -21.37 -2.52
N LYS A 103 30.63 -20.21 -1.96
CA LYS A 103 31.28 -20.16 -0.64
C LYS A 103 30.29 -20.52 0.45
N SER A 104 30.58 -21.58 1.19
CA SER A 104 29.74 -22.10 2.27
C SER A 104 29.65 -21.18 3.49
N ASN A 105 30.62 -20.29 3.69
CA ASN A 105 30.68 -19.38 4.84
C ASN A 105 30.09 -17.98 4.57
N ASP A 106 29.37 -17.79 3.46
CA ASP A 106 28.62 -16.56 3.24
C ASP A 106 27.47 -16.42 4.26
N SER A 107 27.17 -15.19 4.69
CA SER A 107 26.17 -14.95 5.74
C SER A 107 24.72 -15.16 5.30
N PHE A 108 24.40 -14.96 4.03
CA PHE A 108 23.03 -15.03 3.52
C PHE A 108 22.90 -15.84 2.23
N LEU A 109 23.96 -15.89 1.42
CA LEU A 109 23.96 -16.47 0.08
C LEU A 109 24.65 -17.84 0.00
N SER A 110 24.78 -18.54 1.14
CA SER A 110 25.22 -19.95 1.21
C SER A 110 24.07 -20.88 1.60
N ASN A 111 23.14 -20.38 2.40
CA ASN A 111 21.93 -21.07 2.84
C ASN A 111 20.80 -20.04 2.94
N LEU A 112 19.95 -19.98 1.91
CA LEU A 112 18.88 -19.00 1.82
C LEU A 112 17.81 -19.25 2.88
N LYS A 113 17.69 -18.35 3.86
CA LYS A 113 16.62 -18.40 4.87
C LYS A 113 15.65 -17.25 4.69
N ALA A 114 14.35 -17.50 4.85
CA ALA A 114 13.34 -16.45 4.83
C ALA A 114 13.24 -15.76 6.21
N TYR A 115 13.51 -14.45 6.25
CA TYR A 115 13.41 -13.62 7.46
C TYR A 115 12.07 -12.88 7.54
N LYS A 116 11.52 -12.48 6.40
CA LYS A 116 10.19 -11.85 6.30
C LYS A 116 9.49 -12.35 5.05
N ALA A 117 8.17 -12.38 5.06
CA ALA A 117 7.35 -12.74 3.91
C ALA A 117 6.02 -11.99 4.00
N TYR A 118 4.87 -12.67 3.95
CA TYR A 118 3.56 -12.04 4.07
C TYR A 118 3.40 -11.28 5.40
N GLU A 119 2.82 -10.08 5.33
CA GLU A 119 2.44 -9.26 6.48
C GLU A 119 0.96 -8.88 6.38
N ASN A 120 0.22 -8.94 7.48
CA ASN A 120 -1.22 -8.68 7.47
C ASN A 120 -1.53 -7.18 7.28
N VAL A 121 -2.24 -6.86 6.20
CA VAL A 121 -2.57 -5.48 5.80
C VAL A 121 -3.39 -4.72 6.86
N ASP A 122 -4.26 -5.41 7.60
CA ASP A 122 -5.11 -4.78 8.61
C ASP A 122 -4.27 -4.26 9.78
N ILE A 123 -3.23 -4.98 10.19
CA ILE A 123 -2.32 -4.53 11.25
C ILE A 123 -1.66 -3.21 10.84
N HIS A 124 -1.11 -3.14 9.63
CA HIS A 124 -0.45 -1.92 9.17
C HIS A 124 -1.44 -0.76 8.97
N TYR A 125 -2.61 -1.03 8.40
CA TYR A 125 -3.64 -0.02 8.20
C TYR A 125 -4.14 0.54 9.53
N GLN A 126 -4.42 -0.31 10.53
CA GLN A 126 -4.88 0.15 11.84
C GLN A 126 -3.85 1.05 12.53
N ASN A 127 -2.55 0.78 12.37
CA ASN A 127 -1.50 1.68 12.88
C ASN A 127 -1.58 3.07 12.22
N ILE A 128 -1.70 3.13 10.90
CA ILE A 128 -1.82 4.41 10.16
C ILE A 128 -3.12 5.15 10.53
N LEU A 129 -4.25 4.43 10.59
CA LEU A 129 -5.54 5.00 10.95
C LEU A 129 -5.53 5.56 12.38
N ASN A 130 -4.88 4.88 13.32
CA ASN A 130 -4.75 5.34 14.70
C ASN A 130 -3.91 6.63 14.78
N ASP A 131 -2.79 6.70 14.07
CA ASP A 131 -1.96 7.91 14.00
C ASP A 131 -2.75 9.09 13.41
N PHE A 132 -3.45 8.85 12.30
CA PHE A 132 -4.33 9.85 11.68
C PHE A 132 -5.43 10.32 12.64
N SER A 133 -6.15 9.38 13.25
CA SER A 133 -7.26 9.65 14.16
C SER A 133 -6.79 10.44 15.38
N ASN A 134 -5.66 10.07 15.96
CA ASN A 134 -5.08 10.76 17.11
C ASN A 134 -4.69 12.21 16.77
N ALA A 135 -4.09 12.42 15.59
CA ALA A 135 -3.74 13.76 15.13
C ALA A 135 -5.00 14.63 14.91
N LEU A 136 -6.03 14.08 14.27
CA LEU A 136 -7.29 14.76 14.03
C LEU A 136 -8.04 15.08 15.34
N ILE A 137 -8.16 14.11 16.25
CA ILE A 137 -8.78 14.28 17.56
C ILE A 137 -8.07 15.38 18.36
N LYS A 138 -6.73 15.37 18.35
CA LYS A 138 -5.92 16.40 19.02
C LYS A 138 -6.20 17.79 18.43
N LYS A 139 -6.27 17.91 17.10
CA LYS A 139 -6.60 19.17 16.41
C LYS A 139 -7.98 19.68 16.82
N ILE A 140 -9.01 18.84 16.68
CA ILE A 140 -10.40 19.18 17.04
C ILE A 140 -10.51 19.67 18.48
N LYS A 141 -9.87 18.96 19.42
CA LYS A 141 -9.86 19.34 20.84
C LYS A 141 -9.13 20.66 21.07
N SER A 142 -8.00 20.90 20.40
CA SER A 142 -7.26 22.16 20.53
C SER A 142 -8.02 23.37 19.97
N GLU A 143 -8.83 23.17 18.93
CA GLU A 143 -9.69 24.21 18.35
C GLU A 143 -11.00 24.39 19.13
N ASN A 144 -11.22 23.60 20.19
CA ASN A 144 -12.45 23.56 20.98
C ASN A 144 -13.71 23.35 20.12
N LYS A 145 -13.58 22.68 18.98
CA LYS A 145 -14.69 22.41 18.06
C LYS A 145 -15.70 21.49 18.70
N THR A 146 -16.95 21.63 18.27
CA THR A 146 -18.09 20.95 18.84
C THR A 146 -19.01 20.52 17.72
N PHE A 147 -19.58 19.33 17.84
CA PHE A 147 -20.49 18.74 16.87
C PHE A 147 -21.72 18.25 17.61
N LEU A 148 -22.91 18.72 17.23
CA LEU A 148 -24.18 18.32 17.84
C LEU A 148 -24.69 16.98 17.31
N ASN A 149 -24.32 16.63 16.08
CA ASN A 149 -24.73 15.42 15.37
C ASN A 149 -23.59 14.93 14.45
N PHE A 150 -23.78 13.78 13.81
CA PHE A 150 -22.76 13.20 12.94
C PHE A 150 -22.57 14.00 11.64
N ASN A 151 -23.61 14.67 11.13
CA ASN A 151 -23.52 15.46 9.90
C ASN A 151 -22.52 16.62 10.06
N GLU A 152 -22.62 17.39 11.16
CA GLU A 152 -21.68 18.46 11.46
C GLU A 152 -20.22 17.98 11.54
N PHE A 153 -20.01 16.77 12.08
CA PHE A 153 -18.70 16.15 12.13
C PHE A 153 -18.20 15.73 10.74
N ALA A 154 -19.06 15.10 9.92
CA ALA A 154 -18.72 14.69 8.57
C ALA A 154 -18.36 15.90 7.68
N ASP A 155 -19.13 16.98 7.76
CA ASP A 155 -18.87 18.23 7.04
C ASP A 155 -17.51 18.82 7.45
N TYR A 156 -17.24 18.88 8.76
CA TYR A 156 -15.94 19.33 9.26
C TYR A 156 -14.80 18.44 8.75
N LEU A 157 -14.97 17.11 8.76
CA LEU A 157 -13.96 16.15 8.32
C LEU A 157 -13.57 16.37 6.85
N VAL A 158 -14.57 16.52 5.96
CA VAL A 158 -14.33 16.78 4.53
C VAL A 158 -13.56 18.10 4.35
N VAL A 159 -13.97 19.16 5.05
CA VAL A 159 -13.26 20.45 4.99
C VAL A 159 -11.81 20.32 5.48
N GLN A 160 -11.57 19.54 6.55
CA GLN A 160 -10.21 19.29 7.03
C GLN A 160 -9.36 18.55 6.00
N MET A 161 -9.92 17.54 5.34
CA MET A 161 -9.21 16.77 4.30
C MET A 161 -8.87 17.63 3.08
N GLN A 162 -9.74 18.59 2.73
CA GLN A 162 -9.50 19.56 1.66
C GLN A 162 -8.48 20.64 2.01
N SER A 163 -8.29 20.93 3.30
CA SER A 163 -7.46 22.07 3.74
C SER A 163 -5.95 21.85 3.59
N THR A 164 -5.48 20.60 3.40
CA THR A 164 -4.05 20.29 3.31
C THR A 164 -3.76 19.07 2.43
N ASP A 165 -2.57 19.00 1.84
CA ASP A 165 -2.08 17.79 1.15
C ASP A 165 -1.67 16.65 2.10
N ALA A 166 -1.91 16.78 3.42
CA ALA A 166 -1.51 15.75 4.39
C ALA A 166 -2.23 14.42 4.15
N ILE A 167 -3.50 14.47 3.73
CA ILE A 167 -4.35 13.29 3.48
C ILE A 167 -3.81 12.41 2.34
N LYS A 168 -3.12 13.01 1.35
CA LYS A 168 -2.44 12.28 0.26
C LYS A 168 -1.23 11.49 0.75
N ARG A 169 -0.59 11.94 1.83
CA ARG A 169 0.60 11.28 2.43
C ARG A 169 0.22 10.29 3.51
N TYR A 170 -0.83 10.59 4.26
CA TYR A 170 -1.35 9.80 5.38
C TYR A 170 -2.84 9.53 5.11
N PRO A 171 -3.14 8.53 4.26
CA PRO A 171 -4.50 8.23 3.86
C PRO A 171 -5.35 7.77 5.04
N PHE A 172 -6.63 8.14 5.00
CA PHE A 172 -7.65 7.70 5.93
C PHE A 172 -8.20 6.33 5.55
N THR A 173 -8.49 6.10 4.27
CA THR A 173 -9.10 4.84 3.81
C THR A 173 -8.06 3.74 3.63
N LYS A 174 -8.47 2.49 3.89
CA LYS A 174 -7.61 1.32 3.63
C LYS A 174 -7.24 1.22 2.15
N THR A 175 -8.15 1.58 1.25
CA THR A 175 -7.92 1.56 -0.19
C THR A 175 -6.73 2.45 -0.58
N ALA A 176 -6.74 3.71 -0.13
CA ALA A 176 -5.64 4.62 -0.38
C ALA A 176 -4.35 4.17 0.34
N PHE A 177 -4.46 3.64 1.56
CA PHE A 177 -3.32 3.08 2.28
C PHE A 177 -2.62 1.98 1.49
N VAL A 178 -3.37 1.01 0.94
CA VAL A 178 -2.82 -0.10 0.14
C VAL A 178 -2.02 0.39 -1.06
N LYS A 179 -2.40 1.53 -1.65
CA LYS A 179 -1.68 2.16 -2.78
C LYS A 179 -0.55 3.09 -2.35
N SER A 180 -0.55 3.54 -1.10
CA SER A 180 0.43 4.49 -0.58
C SER A 180 1.84 3.89 -0.44
N ARG A 181 2.85 4.74 -0.20
CA ARG A 181 4.21 4.30 0.14
C ARG A 181 4.35 3.81 1.60
N LEU A 182 3.31 3.95 2.42
CA LEU A 182 3.28 3.49 3.81
C LEU A 182 2.94 1.99 3.91
N CYS A 183 2.29 1.43 2.89
CA CYS A 183 1.96 0.03 2.86
C CYS A 183 3.14 -0.79 2.29
N PRO A 184 3.65 -1.80 3.05
CA PRO A 184 4.78 -2.60 2.60
C PRO A 184 4.37 -3.56 1.47
N MET A 185 5.30 -3.88 0.57
CA MET A 185 5.04 -4.85 -0.52
C MET A 185 4.72 -6.26 0.01
N ASN A 186 5.15 -6.56 1.24
CA ASN A 186 4.93 -7.80 1.97
C ASN A 186 3.44 -8.17 2.10
N ILE A 187 2.52 -7.21 2.09
CA ILE A 187 1.07 -7.51 2.12
C ILE A 187 0.57 -8.32 0.91
N SER A 188 1.36 -8.38 -0.17
CA SER A 188 0.97 -9.10 -1.38
C SER A 188 1.11 -10.63 -1.25
N GLY A 189 1.93 -11.11 -0.32
CA GLY A 189 2.30 -12.53 -0.27
C GLY A 189 3.20 -13.00 -1.42
N PHE A 190 3.61 -12.11 -2.34
CA PHE A 190 4.57 -12.37 -3.41
C PHE A 190 6.02 -12.08 -3.03
N VAL A 191 6.25 -11.55 -1.82
CA VAL A 191 7.55 -11.04 -1.38
C VAL A 191 8.14 -11.97 -0.32
N ILE A 192 9.42 -12.29 -0.47
CA ILE A 192 10.24 -12.97 0.54
C ILE A 192 11.52 -12.15 0.75
N GLU A 193 11.87 -11.86 2.01
CA GLU A 193 13.13 -11.22 2.36
C GLU A 193 14.09 -12.23 2.99
N ILE A 194 15.26 -12.41 2.40
CA ILE A 194 16.28 -13.38 2.83
C ILE A 194 17.31 -12.82 3.83
N ALA A 195 17.08 -11.61 4.32
CA ALA A 195 17.88 -11.01 5.39
C ALA A 195 17.05 -9.99 6.16
N ASN A 196 17.33 -9.83 7.45
CA ASN A 196 16.75 -8.78 8.29
C ASN A 196 17.73 -7.60 8.45
N LEU A 197 18.07 -6.96 7.33
CA LEU A 197 18.96 -5.78 7.29
C LEU A 197 18.17 -4.49 7.17
N SER A 198 18.77 -3.38 7.59
CA SER A 198 18.17 -2.06 7.41
C SER A 198 18.28 -1.59 5.95
N PHE A 199 17.14 -1.17 5.37
CA PHE A 199 17.09 -0.55 4.03
C PHE A 199 17.94 0.73 3.92
N GLN A 200 18.22 1.38 5.05
CA GLN A 200 18.95 2.65 5.11
C GLN A 200 20.48 2.47 5.15
N ASN A 201 20.98 1.24 5.37
CA ASN A 201 22.41 0.97 5.50
C ASN A 201 23.02 0.49 4.18
N ASP A 202 23.38 1.45 3.31
CA ASP A 202 24.01 1.17 2.02
C ASP A 202 25.35 0.40 2.14
N ALA A 203 26.11 0.62 3.22
CA ALA A 203 27.39 -0.06 3.42
C ALA A 203 27.22 -1.55 3.70
N GLU A 204 26.23 -1.93 4.53
CA GLU A 204 25.91 -3.34 4.78
C GLU A 204 25.36 -4.03 3.53
N LYS A 205 24.49 -3.35 2.78
CA LYS A 205 23.97 -3.83 1.49
C LYS A 205 25.10 -4.21 0.53
N VAL A 206 26.07 -3.30 0.33
CA VAL A 206 27.20 -3.54 -0.54
C VAL A 206 28.11 -4.65 0.01
N LYS A 207 28.39 -4.64 1.32
CA LYS A 207 29.29 -5.60 1.94
C LYS A 207 28.74 -7.03 1.96
N LYS A 208 27.44 -7.19 2.23
CA LYS A 208 26.80 -8.49 2.50
C LYS A 208 26.22 -9.15 1.26
N PHE A 209 25.85 -8.38 0.23
CA PHE A 209 25.26 -8.91 -0.99
C PHE A 209 26.16 -8.62 -2.19
N VAL A 210 26.36 -7.35 -2.53
CA VAL A 210 27.04 -6.95 -3.79
C VAL A 210 28.46 -7.49 -3.91
N ARG A 211 29.21 -7.46 -2.81
CA ARG A 211 30.58 -7.96 -2.74
C ARG A 211 30.66 -9.45 -2.40
N SER A 212 29.52 -10.12 -2.21
CA SER A 212 29.52 -11.56 -1.99
C SER A 212 29.97 -12.25 -3.29
N PRO A 213 30.91 -13.20 -3.22
CA PRO A 213 31.27 -14.02 -4.38
C PRO A 213 30.12 -14.92 -4.83
N ASN A 214 29.11 -15.15 -3.97
CA ASN A 214 27.94 -15.95 -4.30
C ASN A 214 26.84 -15.11 -4.99
N PHE A 215 27.01 -13.79 -5.10
CA PHE A 215 25.99 -12.90 -5.64
C PHE A 215 25.62 -13.17 -7.11
N PRO A 216 26.56 -13.42 -8.03
CA PRO A 216 26.21 -13.78 -9.41
C PRO A 216 25.39 -15.07 -9.47
N TYR A 217 25.75 -16.08 -8.68
CA TYR A 217 24.98 -17.33 -8.56
C TYR A 217 23.58 -17.05 -8.03
N TYR A 218 23.45 -16.21 -7.01
CA TYR A 218 22.16 -15.79 -6.47
C TYR A 218 21.26 -15.11 -7.49
N VAL A 219 21.79 -14.16 -8.27
CA VAL A 219 21.02 -13.51 -9.34
C VAL A 219 20.55 -14.53 -10.37
N GLN A 220 21.42 -15.46 -10.78
CA GLN A 220 21.06 -16.53 -11.71
C GLN A 220 19.95 -17.43 -11.16
N MET A 221 20.05 -17.85 -9.89
CA MET A 221 19.02 -18.67 -9.25
C MET A 221 17.69 -17.93 -9.13
N CYS A 222 17.70 -16.64 -8.78
CA CYS A 222 16.46 -15.85 -8.76
C CYS A 222 15.77 -15.89 -10.12
N ASN A 223 16.51 -15.70 -11.21
CA ASN A 223 15.96 -15.77 -12.57
C ASN A 223 15.38 -17.16 -12.88
N ASN A 224 16.13 -18.23 -12.59
CA ASN A 224 15.71 -19.61 -12.86
C ASN A 224 14.47 -20.04 -12.07
N HIS A 225 14.19 -19.40 -10.94
CA HIS A 225 13.04 -19.70 -10.09
C HIS A 225 11.90 -18.68 -10.22
N GLY A 226 12.04 -17.67 -11.09
CA GLY A 226 11.01 -16.66 -11.37
C GLY A 226 10.92 -15.54 -10.34
N PHE A 227 12.01 -15.22 -9.65
CA PHE A 227 12.11 -14.11 -8.71
C PHE A 227 12.83 -12.90 -9.34
N MET A 228 12.24 -11.73 -9.16
CA MET A 228 12.92 -10.44 -9.32
C MET A 228 13.61 -10.05 -8.02
N ILE A 229 14.67 -9.25 -8.14
CA ILE A 229 15.43 -8.70 -7.02
C ILE A 229 15.17 -7.20 -6.94
N ASP A 230 14.85 -6.69 -5.74
CA ASP A 230 14.77 -5.24 -5.52
C ASP A 230 16.16 -4.60 -5.58
N LEU A 231 16.34 -3.72 -6.55
CA LEU A 231 17.57 -2.95 -6.75
C LEU A 231 17.95 -2.11 -5.53
N ASN A 232 17.01 -1.70 -4.69
CA ASN A 232 17.33 -0.96 -3.47
C ASN A 232 17.45 -1.86 -2.24
N SER A 233 17.07 -3.13 -2.36
CA SER A 233 17.01 -4.12 -1.26
C SER A 233 17.36 -5.51 -1.81
N PRO A 234 18.63 -5.84 -2.09
CA PRO A 234 19.01 -7.05 -2.83
C PRO A 234 18.62 -8.37 -2.14
N TRP A 235 18.26 -8.34 -0.85
CA TRP A 235 17.71 -9.46 -0.10
C TRP A 235 16.20 -9.65 -0.27
N ARG A 236 15.51 -8.73 -0.95
CA ARG A 236 14.07 -8.82 -1.22
C ARG A 236 13.86 -9.47 -2.58
N LEU A 237 13.21 -10.62 -2.53
CA LEU A 237 12.76 -11.40 -3.67
C LEU A 237 11.28 -11.10 -3.93
N ILE A 238 10.93 -10.82 -5.17
CA ILE A 238 9.56 -10.58 -5.61
C ILE A 238 9.22 -11.61 -6.66
N ALA A 239 8.21 -12.44 -6.42
CA ALA A 239 7.76 -13.42 -7.38
C ALA A 239 7.16 -12.74 -8.62
N ASP A 240 7.78 -12.95 -9.79
CA ASP A 240 7.22 -12.48 -11.07
C ASP A 240 6.23 -13.51 -11.60
N PHE A 241 4.95 -13.33 -11.31
CA PHE A 241 3.90 -14.23 -11.78
C PHE A 241 3.67 -14.17 -13.31
N ASN A 242 4.40 -13.33 -14.06
CA ASN A 242 4.31 -13.25 -15.52
C ASN A 242 5.35 -14.13 -16.23
N VAL A 243 6.41 -14.57 -15.55
CA VAL A 243 7.46 -15.41 -16.19
C VAL A 243 7.08 -16.90 -16.19
N PRO A 244 7.52 -17.68 -17.20
CA PRO A 244 7.16 -19.09 -17.34
C PRO A 244 7.42 -19.95 -16.10
N GLU A 245 8.54 -19.71 -15.41
CA GLU A 245 9.03 -20.48 -14.26
C GLU A 245 8.08 -20.35 -13.06
N MET A 246 7.63 -19.14 -12.77
CA MET A 246 6.66 -18.89 -11.71
C MET A 246 5.26 -19.35 -12.14
N ARG A 247 4.92 -19.14 -13.42
CA ARG A 247 3.62 -19.55 -13.96
C ARG A 247 3.40 -21.05 -13.87
N LEU A 248 4.44 -21.84 -14.17
CA LEU A 248 4.42 -23.29 -14.07
C LEU A 248 4.08 -23.78 -12.67
N ARG A 249 4.59 -23.11 -11.63
CA ARG A 249 4.31 -23.44 -10.23
C ARG A 249 2.88 -23.08 -9.85
N ALA A 250 2.43 -21.88 -10.21
CA ALA A 250 1.05 -21.44 -9.95
C ALA A 250 -0.02 -22.32 -10.63
N ARG A 251 0.29 -22.98 -11.77
CA ARG A 251 -0.64 -23.92 -12.44
C ARG A 251 -1.07 -25.08 -11.55
N ARG A 252 -0.26 -25.49 -10.57
CA ARG A 252 -0.61 -26.55 -9.62
C ARG A 252 -1.78 -26.18 -8.71
N TYR A 253 -2.05 -24.88 -8.57
CA TYR A 253 -3.07 -24.35 -7.66
C TYR A 253 -4.26 -23.72 -8.38
N ILE A 254 -4.04 -23.13 -9.56
CA ILE A 254 -5.07 -22.37 -10.30
C ILE A 254 -5.56 -23.13 -11.54
N GLY A 255 -4.87 -24.19 -11.94
CA GLY A 255 -5.16 -24.97 -13.15
C GLY A 255 -4.22 -24.63 -14.32
N PRO A 256 -4.32 -25.39 -15.43
CA PRO A 256 -3.31 -25.42 -16.49
C PRO A 256 -3.21 -24.12 -17.31
N THR A 257 -4.30 -23.38 -17.43
CA THR A 257 -4.39 -22.15 -18.24
C THR A 257 -5.07 -21.06 -17.44
N TYR A 258 -4.37 -19.96 -17.21
CA TYR A 258 -4.91 -18.76 -16.56
C TYR A 258 -4.20 -17.50 -17.05
N SER A 259 -4.93 -16.38 -17.02
CA SER A 259 -4.42 -15.02 -17.21
C SER A 259 -3.92 -14.41 -15.89
N ALA A 260 -3.11 -13.35 -15.96
CA ALA A 260 -2.70 -12.62 -14.75
C ALA A 260 -3.91 -12.17 -13.91
N SER A 261 -4.97 -11.69 -14.55
CA SER A 261 -6.20 -11.28 -13.86
C SER A 261 -6.89 -12.43 -13.14
N GLN A 262 -6.93 -13.63 -13.72
CA GLN A 262 -7.49 -14.82 -13.06
C GLN A 262 -6.64 -15.26 -11.87
N LEU A 263 -5.30 -15.15 -11.96
CA LEU A 263 -4.42 -15.39 -10.82
C LEU A 263 -4.71 -14.38 -9.70
N LEU A 264 -4.82 -13.10 -10.01
CA LEU A 264 -5.11 -12.09 -9.00
C LEU A 264 -6.49 -12.31 -8.37
N GLN A 265 -7.52 -12.63 -9.14
CA GLN A 265 -8.86 -12.93 -8.62
C GLN A 265 -8.89 -14.19 -7.73
N GLN A 266 -7.98 -15.15 -7.93
CA GLN A 266 -7.89 -16.34 -7.11
C GLN A 266 -7.35 -16.04 -5.69
N TYR A 267 -6.47 -15.04 -5.55
CA TYR A 267 -5.74 -14.78 -4.32
C TYR A 267 -6.07 -13.45 -3.65
N PHE A 268 -6.79 -12.54 -4.33
CA PHE A 268 -6.99 -11.17 -3.87
C PHE A 268 -8.44 -10.70 -4.05
N ASP A 269 -8.87 -9.85 -3.14
CA ASP A 269 -10.09 -9.04 -3.24
C ASP A 269 -9.74 -7.58 -3.48
N LEU A 270 -10.69 -6.82 -4.02
CA LEU A 270 -10.55 -5.36 -4.11
C LEU A 270 -10.61 -4.74 -2.70
N ALA A 271 -9.65 -3.88 -2.40
CA ALA A 271 -9.51 -3.29 -1.07
C ALA A 271 -10.73 -2.42 -0.70
N GLY A 272 -11.25 -1.64 -1.66
CA GLY A 272 -12.38 -0.74 -1.44
C GLY A 272 -13.68 -1.44 -1.06
N THR A 273 -14.03 -2.50 -1.79
CA THR A 273 -15.26 -3.26 -1.51
C THR A 273 -15.19 -3.93 -0.14
N ARG A 274 -14.03 -4.48 0.23
CA ARG A 274 -13.84 -5.16 1.53
C ARG A 274 -13.67 -4.19 2.69
N TYR A 275 -13.15 -2.99 2.45
CA TYR A 275 -12.99 -1.95 3.47
C TYR A 275 -14.28 -1.22 3.80
N TYR A 276 -15.16 -1.01 2.82
CA TYR A 276 -16.31 -0.10 2.97
C TYR A 276 -17.20 -0.43 4.18
N GLU A 277 -17.39 -1.71 4.53
CA GLU A 277 -18.13 -2.12 5.72
C GLU A 277 -17.54 -1.57 7.04
N ASN A 278 -16.23 -1.38 7.09
CA ASN A 278 -15.52 -0.82 8.25
C ASN A 278 -15.44 0.71 8.23
N PHE A 279 -15.68 1.35 7.09
CA PHE A 279 -15.57 2.80 6.92
C PHE A 279 -16.47 3.57 7.92
N LYS A 280 -17.73 3.14 8.07
CA LYS A 280 -18.68 3.76 9.02
C LYS A 280 -18.22 3.60 10.47
N ASN A 281 -17.67 2.43 10.82
CA ASN A 281 -17.15 2.16 12.15
C ASN A 281 -15.94 3.04 12.47
N ASP A 282 -15.03 3.23 11.51
CA ASP A 282 -13.85 4.09 11.69
C ASP A 282 -14.26 5.55 11.90
N LEU A 283 -15.21 6.07 11.12
CA LEU A 283 -15.76 7.42 11.32
C LEU A 283 -16.47 7.57 12.68
N LEU A 284 -17.28 6.58 13.07
CA LEU A 284 -18.02 6.60 14.34
C LEU A 284 -17.08 6.60 15.55
N LYS A 285 -15.98 5.85 15.50
CA LYS A 285 -14.95 5.86 16.55
C LYS A 285 -14.38 7.27 16.75
N ILE A 286 -14.06 7.98 15.66
CA ILE A 286 -13.53 9.34 15.74
C ILE A 286 -14.58 10.30 16.27
N TYR A 287 -15.81 10.26 15.74
CA TYR A 287 -16.92 11.09 16.22
C TYR A 287 -17.11 10.94 17.73
N THR A 288 -17.17 9.69 18.21
CA THR A 288 -17.35 9.37 19.62
C THR A 288 -16.22 9.92 20.48
N ALA A 289 -14.97 9.90 20.00
CA ALA A 289 -13.81 10.38 20.72
C ALA A 289 -13.72 11.92 20.83
N VAL A 290 -14.41 12.65 19.95
CA VAL A 290 -14.42 14.12 19.92
C VAL A 290 -15.72 14.74 20.41
N ARG A 291 -16.80 13.97 20.48
CA ARG A 291 -18.10 14.43 20.97
C ARG A 291 -17.98 14.93 22.40
N LYS A 292 -18.56 16.11 22.67
CA LYS A 292 -18.67 16.65 24.03
C LYS A 292 -19.84 16.01 24.78
N GLN A 293 -19.75 15.97 26.10
CA GLN A 293 -20.84 15.47 26.96
C GLN A 293 -22.01 16.48 27.04
N GLY A 294 -21.74 17.75 26.75
CA GLY A 294 -22.74 18.81 26.72
C GLY A 294 -22.18 20.10 26.16
N VAL A 295 -23.05 20.92 25.60
CA VAL A 295 -22.70 22.14 24.88
C VAL A 295 -23.65 23.23 25.32
N VAL A 296 -23.11 24.34 25.82
CA VAL A 296 -23.91 25.52 26.13
C VAL A 296 -24.01 26.37 24.87
N THR A 297 -25.22 26.55 24.36
CA THR A 297 -25.51 27.47 23.26
C THR A 297 -26.28 28.67 23.79
N ALA A 298 -26.22 29.79 23.09
CA ALA A 298 -26.97 30.98 23.48
C ALA A 298 -28.12 31.19 22.49
N LYS A 299 -29.35 31.29 23.00
CA LYS A 299 -30.55 31.51 22.20
C LYS A 299 -31.09 32.91 22.50
N ASN A 300 -31.35 33.68 21.46
CA ASN A 300 -32.04 34.96 21.58
C ASN A 300 -33.52 34.70 21.80
N CYS A 301 -34.08 35.31 22.83
CA CYS A 301 -35.51 35.42 23.08
C CYS A 301 -35.89 36.91 23.19
N ASP A 302 -37.18 37.21 23.09
CA ASP A 302 -37.71 38.59 23.10
C ASP A 302 -37.30 39.42 24.33
N SER A 303 -36.88 38.76 25.42
CA SER A 303 -36.42 39.37 26.68
C SER A 303 -34.91 39.26 26.96
N GLY A 304 -34.10 38.71 26.05
CA GLY A 304 -32.63 38.64 26.18
C GLY A 304 -31.99 37.31 25.74
N LEU A 305 -30.72 37.14 26.08
CA LEU A 305 -29.91 35.95 25.80
C LEU A 305 -30.09 34.88 26.88
N ILE A 306 -30.69 33.75 26.52
CA ILE A 306 -30.81 32.57 27.40
C ILE A 306 -29.73 31.56 27.02
N LYS A 307 -29.09 30.95 28.02
CA LYS A 307 -28.15 29.83 27.81
C LYS A 307 -28.96 28.53 27.77
N ASP A 308 -28.83 27.78 26.68
CA ASP A 308 -29.43 26.48 26.49
C ASP A 308 -28.35 25.38 26.54
N PHE A 309 -28.65 24.26 27.18
CA PHE A 309 -27.73 23.14 27.32
C PHE A 309 -28.15 22.00 26.41
N ILE A 310 -27.37 21.78 25.36
CA ILE A 310 -27.63 20.75 24.35
C ILE A 310 -26.68 19.58 24.59
N ILE A 311 -27.22 18.37 24.62
CA ILE A 311 -26.43 17.14 24.65
C ILE A 311 -26.26 16.66 23.21
N PRO A 312 -25.03 16.59 22.68
CA PRO A 312 -24.78 16.04 21.35
C PRO A 312 -25.27 14.59 21.22
N GLU A 313 -25.71 14.24 20.01
CA GLU A 313 -26.29 12.93 19.73
C GLU A 313 -25.27 11.78 19.91
N THR A 314 -25.75 10.65 20.39
CA THR A 314 -24.94 9.43 20.52
C THR A 314 -25.42 8.41 19.50
N TYR A 315 -24.47 7.78 18.80
CA TYR A 315 -24.79 6.76 17.80
C TYR A 315 -24.15 5.42 18.18
N THR A 316 -24.93 4.36 18.05
CA THR A 316 -24.41 3.02 17.75
C THR A 316 -24.32 2.86 16.23
N ILE A 317 -23.63 1.84 15.73
CA ILE A 317 -23.62 1.59 14.27
C ILE A 317 -25.03 1.36 13.71
N ALA A 318 -25.92 0.71 14.48
CA ALA A 318 -27.31 0.48 14.09
C ALA A 318 -28.11 1.79 14.00
N LYS A 319 -27.98 2.67 15.01
CA LYS A 319 -28.62 3.98 14.99
C LYS A 319 -28.06 4.85 13.86
N LEU A 320 -26.75 4.84 13.64
CA LEU A 320 -26.11 5.57 12.56
C LEU A 320 -26.65 5.13 11.18
N ASN A 321 -26.79 3.83 10.94
CA ASN A 321 -27.36 3.28 9.70
C ASN A 321 -28.86 3.57 9.54
N ASN A 322 -29.59 3.75 10.64
CA ASN A 322 -31.01 4.12 10.60
C ASN A 322 -31.20 5.61 10.29
N ASP A 323 -30.37 6.46 10.89
CA ASP A 323 -30.52 7.92 10.79
C ASP A 323 -29.91 8.49 9.51
N TYR A 324 -28.95 7.78 8.91
CA TYR A 324 -28.26 8.20 7.68
C TYR A 324 -28.37 7.12 6.60
N PRO A 325 -28.88 7.45 5.39
CA PRO A 325 -28.99 6.50 4.30
C PRO A 325 -27.61 6.09 3.77
N GLU A 326 -27.50 4.94 3.12
CA GLU A 326 -26.25 4.45 2.52
C GLU A 326 -25.64 5.46 1.52
N GLU A 327 -26.49 6.18 0.81
CA GLU A 327 -26.11 7.26 -0.11
C GLU A 327 -25.24 8.33 0.56
N PHE A 328 -25.54 8.67 1.82
CA PHE A 328 -24.76 9.64 2.57
C PHE A 328 -23.32 9.15 2.77
N PHE A 329 -23.15 7.90 3.19
CA PHE A 329 -21.82 7.30 3.41
C PHE A 329 -21.06 7.07 2.11
N LEU A 330 -21.75 6.70 1.03
CA LEU A 330 -21.14 6.57 -0.30
C LEU A 330 -20.57 7.91 -0.78
N LYS A 331 -21.34 8.98 -0.69
CA LYS A 331 -20.87 10.33 -1.08
C LYS A 331 -19.71 10.79 -0.20
N LEU A 332 -19.79 10.55 1.11
CA LEU A 332 -18.70 10.85 2.02
C LEU A 332 -17.43 10.06 1.66
N TYR A 333 -17.57 8.76 1.39
CA TYR A 333 -16.47 7.91 0.94
C TYR A 333 -15.83 8.45 -0.35
N PHE A 334 -16.63 8.78 -1.36
CA PHE A 334 -16.12 9.34 -2.62
C PHE A 334 -15.39 10.66 -2.42
N ASN A 335 -15.95 11.57 -1.61
CA ASN A 335 -15.30 12.84 -1.30
C ASN A 335 -13.94 12.65 -0.64
N ILE A 336 -13.85 11.77 0.36
CA ILE A 336 -12.58 11.46 1.03
C ILE A 336 -11.58 10.85 0.04
N ARG A 337 -12.02 9.87 -0.76
CA ARG A 337 -11.19 9.19 -1.76
C ARG A 337 -10.67 10.16 -2.82
N PHE A 338 -11.46 11.14 -3.26
CA PHE A 338 -10.99 12.18 -4.18
C PHE A 338 -9.89 13.07 -3.59
N GLU A 339 -9.88 13.31 -2.29
CA GLU A 339 -8.80 14.10 -1.65
C GLU A 339 -7.54 13.27 -1.39
N GLU A 340 -7.69 11.95 -1.23
CA GLU A 340 -6.57 11.02 -1.02
C GLU A 340 -5.77 10.73 -2.30
N GLU A 341 -6.41 10.82 -3.47
CA GLU A 341 -5.73 10.65 -4.75
C GLU A 341 -5.02 11.94 -5.19
N GLU A 342 -3.90 11.78 -5.92
CA GLU A 342 -3.16 12.93 -6.46
C GLU A 342 -3.81 13.49 -7.74
N THR A 343 -4.64 12.69 -8.41
CA THR A 343 -5.37 13.10 -9.62
C THR A 343 -6.28 14.29 -9.32
N ALA A 344 -6.02 15.40 -10.00
CA ALA A 344 -6.81 16.62 -9.84
C ALA A 344 -8.12 16.51 -10.65
N PHE A 345 -9.25 16.44 -9.94
CA PHE A 345 -10.57 16.56 -10.55
C PHE A 345 -11.13 17.95 -10.27
N SER A 346 -11.64 18.62 -11.29
CA SER A 346 -12.43 19.84 -11.07
C SER A 346 -13.69 19.52 -10.28
N LYS A 347 -14.23 20.51 -9.56
CA LYS A 347 -15.47 20.35 -8.80
C LYS A 347 -16.61 19.80 -9.68
N ASN A 348 -16.76 20.34 -10.90
CA ASN A 348 -17.80 19.89 -11.84
C ASN A 348 -17.62 18.43 -12.27
N GLN A 349 -16.37 17.99 -12.49
CA GLN A 349 -16.10 16.59 -12.82
C GLN A 349 -16.44 15.66 -11.65
N ARG A 350 -16.07 16.04 -10.42
CA ARG A 350 -16.41 15.30 -9.20
C ARG A 350 -17.93 15.20 -9.04
N ASP A 351 -18.64 16.33 -9.16
CA ASP A 351 -20.10 16.40 -8.98
C ASP A 351 -20.85 15.56 -10.03
N ASN A 352 -20.41 15.61 -11.29
CA ASN A 352 -21.00 14.80 -12.36
C ASN A 352 -20.75 13.30 -12.14
N LEU A 353 -19.51 12.91 -11.81
CA LEU A 353 -19.18 11.52 -11.52
C LEU A 353 -19.95 10.98 -10.33
N VAL A 354 -20.07 11.74 -9.24
CA VAL A 354 -20.87 11.33 -8.07
C VAL A 354 -22.34 11.13 -8.47
N ARG A 355 -22.91 12.01 -9.30
CA ARG A 355 -24.29 11.87 -9.79
C ARG A 355 -24.49 10.58 -10.62
N GLU A 356 -23.55 10.28 -11.50
CA GLU A 356 -23.56 9.05 -12.30
C GLU A 356 -23.43 7.79 -11.42
N LEU A 357 -22.53 7.82 -10.43
CA LEU A 357 -22.35 6.72 -9.49
C LEU A 357 -23.57 6.50 -8.60
N MET A 358 -24.27 7.57 -8.20
CA MET A 358 -25.54 7.42 -7.47
C MET A 358 -26.61 6.78 -8.35
N SER A 359 -26.67 7.14 -9.63
CA SER A 359 -27.58 6.51 -10.59
C SER A 359 -27.27 5.02 -10.76
N LEU A 360 -25.98 4.64 -10.81
CA LEU A 360 -25.54 3.25 -10.83
C LEU A 360 -25.89 2.50 -9.53
N TYR A 361 -25.72 3.15 -8.38
CA TYR A 361 -26.06 2.57 -7.08
C TYR A 361 -27.53 2.17 -7.00
N TYR A 362 -28.44 3.05 -7.41
CA TYR A 362 -29.88 2.74 -7.44
C TYR A 362 -30.24 1.68 -8.47
N ALA A 363 -29.49 1.56 -9.56
CA ALA A 363 -29.77 0.60 -10.63
C ALA A 363 -29.18 -0.81 -10.37
N SER A 364 -28.04 -0.91 -9.69
CA SER A 364 -27.28 -2.17 -9.56
C SER A 364 -27.07 -2.62 -8.12
N SER A 365 -26.43 -1.80 -7.28
CA SER A 365 -26.16 -1.98 -5.83
C SER A 365 -24.82 -1.33 -5.43
N LEU A 366 -24.46 -1.47 -4.16
CA LEU A 366 -23.24 -0.94 -3.56
C LEU A 366 -21.95 -1.45 -4.22
N ILE A 367 -21.80 -2.77 -4.35
CA ILE A 367 -20.52 -3.38 -4.77
C ILE A 367 -20.13 -2.96 -6.20
N PRO A 368 -20.98 -3.07 -7.23
CA PRO A 368 -20.65 -2.61 -8.58
C PRO A 368 -20.29 -1.11 -8.60
N THR A 369 -20.97 -0.30 -7.80
CA THR A 369 -20.71 1.13 -7.71
C THR A 369 -19.33 1.43 -7.15
N LEU A 370 -18.94 0.76 -6.05
CA LEU A 370 -17.59 0.89 -5.48
C LEU A 370 -16.51 0.43 -6.46
N VAL A 371 -16.74 -0.67 -7.19
CA VAL A 371 -15.79 -1.17 -8.20
C VAL A 371 -15.60 -0.16 -9.33
N VAL A 372 -16.68 0.40 -9.87
CA VAL A 372 -16.60 1.41 -10.95
C VAL A 372 -15.90 2.67 -10.45
N PHE A 373 -16.25 3.16 -9.26
CA PHE A 373 -15.61 4.33 -8.66
C PHE A 373 -14.11 4.11 -8.46
N GLU A 374 -13.70 3.00 -7.82
CA GLU A 374 -12.29 2.74 -7.55
C GLU A 374 -11.49 2.55 -8.84
N ARG A 375 -12.04 1.90 -9.87
CA ARG A 375 -11.38 1.83 -11.18
C ARG A 375 -11.22 3.20 -11.85
N PHE A 376 -12.17 4.11 -11.62
CA PHE A 376 -12.10 5.45 -12.17
C PHE A 376 -11.05 6.30 -11.45
N VAL A 377 -11.09 6.34 -10.11
CA VAL A 377 -10.25 7.23 -9.31
C VAL A 377 -8.78 6.81 -9.28
N ASN A 378 -8.48 5.52 -9.48
CA ASN A 378 -7.13 4.99 -9.38
C ASN A 378 -6.28 5.02 -10.66
N LYS A 379 -6.79 5.59 -11.77
CA LYS A 379 -6.04 5.66 -13.03
C LYS A 379 -4.70 6.37 -12.85
N THR A 380 -3.61 5.73 -13.28
CA THR A 380 -2.22 6.01 -12.88
C THR A 380 -1.53 7.20 -13.54
N PHE A 381 -2.22 7.98 -14.37
CA PHE A 381 -1.50 8.77 -15.36
C PHE A 381 -0.79 10.03 -14.84
N ASP A 382 -1.01 10.51 -13.61
CA ASP A 382 -0.50 11.83 -13.18
C ASP A 382 0.05 11.91 -11.73
N TYR A 383 0.57 10.82 -11.16
CA TYR A 383 1.12 10.84 -9.78
C TYR A 383 2.59 11.31 -9.72
N SER A 384 2.98 11.97 -8.64
CA SER A 384 4.36 12.32 -8.30
C SER A 384 5.23 11.07 -8.12
N GLY A 385 6.08 10.82 -9.13
CA GLY A 385 6.92 9.64 -9.22
C GLY A 385 6.30 8.48 -10.02
N SER A 386 5.15 8.68 -10.68
CA SER A 386 4.64 7.80 -11.75
C SER A 386 5.61 7.77 -12.93
N MET A 387 5.49 6.76 -13.80
CA MET A 387 6.29 6.70 -15.02
C MET A 387 6.04 7.92 -15.91
N THR A 388 4.78 8.34 -16.06
CA THR A 388 4.39 9.54 -16.80
C THR A 388 5.04 10.79 -16.21
N TYR A 389 4.96 10.99 -14.89
CA TYR A 389 5.62 12.09 -14.19
C TYR A 389 7.14 12.08 -14.42
N ILE A 390 7.78 10.92 -14.35
CA ILE A 390 9.24 10.83 -14.53
C ILE A 390 9.64 11.13 -15.98
N ILE A 391 8.87 10.65 -16.95
CA ILE A 391 9.07 10.99 -18.37
C ILE A 391 8.92 12.51 -18.57
N ASN A 392 7.86 13.10 -18.03
CA ASN A 392 7.56 14.52 -18.19
C ASN A 392 8.58 15.42 -17.48
N ALA A 393 9.01 15.05 -16.27
CA ALA A 393 10.08 15.73 -15.54
C ALA A 393 11.44 15.64 -16.28
N ARG A 394 11.74 14.51 -16.94
CA ARG A 394 12.95 14.37 -17.77
C ARG A 394 12.88 15.21 -19.04
N ASN A 395 11.69 15.37 -19.61
CA ASN A 395 11.45 16.17 -20.81
C ASN A 395 11.29 17.67 -20.52
N GLY A 396 11.46 18.10 -19.26
CA GLY A 396 11.36 19.51 -18.87
C GLY A 396 9.94 20.08 -18.96
N VAL A 397 8.91 19.23 -18.94
CA VAL A 397 7.51 19.66 -18.95
C VAL A 397 7.17 20.19 -17.55
N PRO A 398 6.71 21.45 -17.42
CA PRO A 398 6.35 22.02 -16.12
C PRO A 398 5.21 21.24 -15.44
N GLU A 399 5.29 21.09 -14.11
CA GLU A 399 4.31 20.38 -13.27
C GLU A 399 2.85 20.84 -13.50
N THR A 400 2.66 22.10 -13.93
CA THR A 400 1.33 22.69 -14.16
C THR A 400 0.60 22.20 -15.42
N ARG A 401 1.25 21.42 -16.30
CA ARG A 401 0.63 20.86 -17.52
C ARG A 401 0.25 19.38 -17.43
N LEU A 402 0.43 18.75 -16.27
CA LEU A 402 0.07 17.35 -16.03
C LEU A 402 -1.43 17.15 -15.73
N GLY A 403 -2.18 18.24 -15.52
CA GLY A 403 -3.65 18.18 -15.40
C GLY A 403 -4.29 18.86 -16.60
N GLY A 404 -4.60 18.12 -17.65
CA GLY A 404 -5.32 18.71 -18.79
C GLY A 404 -5.61 17.74 -19.93
N GLU A 405 -6.90 17.56 -20.17
CA GLU A 405 -7.56 17.02 -21.36
C GLU A 405 -7.71 15.49 -21.46
N TYR A 406 -8.77 15.00 -20.80
CA TYR A 406 -9.71 14.02 -21.39
C TYR A 406 -11.15 14.42 -21.08
#